data_AF-A0A2S2QSB5-F1
#
_entry.id   AF-A0A2S2QSB5-F1
#
_cell.length_a   1.000
_cell.length_b   1.000
_cell.length_c   1.000
_cell.angle_alpha   90.00
_cell.angle_beta   90.00
_cell.angle_gamma   90.00
#
_symmetry.space_group_name_H-M   'P 1'
#
loop_
_entity.id
_entity.type
_entity.pdbx_description
1 polymer ?
#
loop_
_entity_poly.entity_id
_entity_poly.type
_entity_poly.pdbx_seq_one_letter_code
_entity_poly.pdbx_strand_id
1 'polypeptide(L)'
;MQTNFGVTIGRITGLDPAEPHFSQTEPMVRLDPSDAVYVDIIHTDSKPFIKGGELGLGMSAPIGHLDFYPNGGQNQPGCNHGMMKYINRENGSFYQGMRRFLACDHVRAHEYFNESVNTQCNFLAIECDSYEDFINGECFSCLSETNPDGKICAEMGIRSLGHWRKYAPIIASASDSGTLPHIRLYSLTNADSPFCTYLYRATLNLANSQASKDHGGEVGHFLVQLEGTNTKSKLLNVFEEQHYKPGSVHRKVFGSINVGIIKSVLLLWNHSTTMNILTWRFEAPVIYVESLIIETFNGGQK
;
A
#
# COMPACT_ATOMS: atom_id res chain seq x y z
N MET A 1 33.77 3.87 7.97
CA MET A 1 34.01 2.56 7.33
C MET A 1 34.70 2.75 5.98
N GLN A 2 34.07 3.44 5.04
CA GLN A 2 34.64 3.69 3.72
C GLN A 2 35.95 4.51 3.78
N THR A 3 35.93 5.68 4.45
CA THR A 3 37.10 6.58 4.56
C THR A 3 38.25 5.99 5.37
N ASN A 4 37.94 5.40 6.53
CA ASN A 4 38.97 4.94 7.48
C ASN A 4 39.48 3.52 7.19
N PHE A 5 38.70 2.67 6.51
CA PHE A 5 39.03 1.25 6.29
C PHE A 5 38.93 0.79 4.83
N GLY A 6 38.47 1.64 3.90
CA GLY A 6 38.26 1.24 2.51
C GLY A 6 37.16 0.19 2.30
N VAL A 7 36.27 0.02 3.29
CA VAL A 7 35.21 -0.99 3.28
C VAL A 7 33.84 -0.34 3.12
N THR A 8 33.07 -0.85 2.16
CA THR A 8 31.67 -0.51 1.94
C THR A 8 30.77 -1.57 2.58
N ILE A 9 29.78 -1.12 3.36
CA ILE A 9 28.82 -2.03 4.02
C ILE A 9 27.95 -2.70 2.95
N GLY A 10 27.64 -4.00 3.14
CA GLY A 10 26.88 -4.76 2.15
C GLY A 10 25.41 -4.36 2.04
N ARG A 11 24.77 -4.01 3.16
CA ARG A 11 23.38 -3.55 3.21
C ARG A 11 23.13 -2.66 4.42
N ILE A 12 22.35 -1.61 4.24
CA ILE A 12 21.70 -0.86 5.32
C ILE A 12 20.19 -0.89 5.08
N THR A 13 19.40 -1.14 6.13
CA THR A 13 17.94 -1.00 6.07
C THR A 13 17.52 0.15 6.99
N GLY A 14 16.87 1.16 6.44
CA GLY A 14 16.27 2.26 7.19
C GLY A 14 14.82 1.92 7.56
N LEU A 15 14.50 1.92 8.85
CA LEU A 15 13.14 1.66 9.35
C LEU A 15 12.55 2.98 9.85
N ASP A 16 11.74 3.59 9.00
CA ASP A 16 11.14 4.91 9.12
C ASP A 16 12.14 6.00 9.60
N PRO A 17 13.19 6.31 8.80
CA PRO A 17 14.23 7.26 9.20
C PRO A 17 13.64 8.61 9.63
N ALA A 18 14.13 9.15 10.75
CA ALA A 18 13.53 10.34 11.37
C ALA A 18 13.61 11.59 10.47
N GLU A 19 12.53 12.34 10.35
CA GLU A 19 12.47 13.63 9.62
C GLU A 19 13.20 14.77 10.36
N PRO A 20 12.96 15.01 11.67
CA PRO A 20 13.48 16.18 12.35
C PRO A 20 15.02 16.21 12.33
N HIS A 21 15.58 17.32 11.89
CA HIS A 21 17.04 17.56 11.75
C HIS A 21 17.78 16.76 10.66
N PHE A 22 17.13 15.86 9.92
CA PHE A 22 17.75 15.09 8.83
C PHE A 22 17.12 15.35 7.46
N SER A 23 15.83 15.69 7.41
CA SER A 23 15.18 16.01 6.15
C SER A 23 15.81 17.26 5.51
N GLN A 24 15.99 17.21 4.19
CA GLN A 24 16.60 18.27 3.38
C GLN A 24 18.05 18.62 3.76
N THR A 25 18.73 17.81 4.57
CA THR A 25 20.18 17.96 4.78
C THR A 25 20.98 17.29 3.68
N GLU A 26 22.25 17.67 3.58
CA GLU A 26 23.24 17.02 2.72
C GLU A 26 23.34 15.51 3.00
N PRO A 27 23.61 14.66 1.98
CA PRO A 27 23.84 13.22 2.15
C PRO A 27 24.84 12.86 3.24
N MET A 28 25.83 13.71 3.51
CA MET A 28 26.81 13.50 4.58
C MET A 28 26.18 13.46 6.01
N VAL A 29 24.99 14.02 6.18
CA VAL A 29 24.31 14.20 7.49
C VAL A 29 23.18 13.19 7.69
N ARG A 30 22.68 12.56 6.62
CA ARG A 30 21.53 11.65 6.65
C ARG A 30 21.87 10.32 5.99
N LEU A 31 20.99 9.33 6.11
CA LEU A 31 21.10 8.10 5.33
C LEU A 31 20.94 8.42 3.83
N ASP A 32 21.77 7.77 3.02
CA ASP A 32 21.81 7.95 1.58
C ASP A 32 22.18 6.64 0.86
N PRO A 33 21.78 6.43 -0.42
CA PRO A 33 22.14 5.22 -1.15
C PRO A 33 23.66 4.97 -1.23
N SER A 34 24.48 6.02 -1.16
CA SER A 34 25.95 5.89 -1.19
C SER A 34 26.57 5.26 0.07
N ASP A 35 25.82 5.11 1.16
CA ASP A 35 26.34 4.58 2.44
C ASP A 35 26.65 3.07 2.41
N ALA A 36 26.02 2.33 1.49
CA ALA A 36 26.18 0.88 1.35
C ALA A 36 26.02 0.40 -0.09
N VAL A 37 26.43 -0.84 -0.37
CA VAL A 37 26.18 -1.50 -1.67
C VAL A 37 24.68 -1.60 -1.97
N TYR A 38 23.86 -1.64 -0.92
CA TYR A 38 22.42 -1.64 -1.03
C TYR A 38 21.81 -0.96 0.19
N VAL A 39 20.83 -0.08 -0.04
CA VAL A 39 20.11 0.65 0.99
C VAL A 39 18.62 0.49 0.69
N ASP A 40 17.86 -0.03 1.64
CA ASP A 40 16.41 -0.17 1.51
C ASP A 40 15.68 0.48 2.68
N ILE A 41 14.63 1.24 2.39
CA ILE A 41 13.93 2.06 3.37
C ILE A 41 12.47 1.62 3.47
N ILE A 42 11.93 1.56 4.69
CA ILE A 42 10.49 1.36 4.93
C ILE A 42 9.95 2.63 5.57
N HIS A 43 9.11 3.37 4.85
CA HIS A 43 8.45 4.59 5.32
C HIS A 43 7.06 4.24 5.85
N THR A 44 6.77 4.60 7.09
CA THR A 44 5.46 4.31 7.71
C THR A 44 4.81 5.51 8.38
N ASP A 45 5.58 6.56 8.72
CA ASP A 45 5.07 7.79 9.34
C ASP A 45 5.59 9.05 8.63
N SER A 46 5.53 9.04 7.30
CA SER A 46 6.08 10.10 6.44
C SER A 46 5.15 11.32 6.27
N LYS A 47 4.29 11.59 7.26
CA LYS A 47 3.46 12.80 7.30
C LYS A 47 4.37 14.00 7.60
N PRO A 48 4.01 15.23 7.17
CA PRO A 48 4.79 16.40 7.56
C PRO A 48 4.85 16.55 9.08
N PHE A 49 6.03 16.72 9.67
CA PHE A 49 6.21 16.84 11.12
C PHE A 49 5.38 17.98 11.77
N ILE A 50 5.10 19.09 11.06
CA ILE A 50 4.36 20.26 11.60
C ILE A 50 3.52 20.96 10.51
N LYS A 51 2.64 20.25 9.79
CA LYS A 51 1.59 20.89 8.99
C LYS A 51 0.23 20.29 9.31
N GLY A 52 -0.73 21.16 9.61
CA GLY A 52 -2.14 20.76 9.79
C GLY A 52 -2.48 20.03 11.10
N GLY A 53 -1.57 19.96 12.08
CA GLY A 53 -1.80 19.26 13.35
C GLY A 53 -1.49 17.76 13.33
N GLU A 54 -0.97 17.25 12.20
CA GLU A 54 -0.39 15.91 12.10
C GLU A 54 1.07 15.93 12.58
N LEU A 55 1.50 14.84 13.23
CA LEU A 55 2.87 14.66 13.74
C LEU A 55 3.47 13.42 13.08
N GLY A 56 4.02 13.56 11.88
CA GLY A 56 4.82 12.51 11.25
C GLY A 56 6.27 12.57 11.71
N LEU A 57 6.82 11.44 12.16
CA LEU A 57 8.19 11.36 12.64
C LEU A 57 9.19 10.94 11.56
N GLY A 58 8.71 10.34 10.47
CA GLY A 58 9.53 9.75 9.40
C GLY A 58 9.74 10.68 8.20
N MET A 59 10.87 10.54 7.52
CA MET A 59 11.15 11.23 6.25
C MET A 59 10.22 10.74 5.15
N SER A 60 9.77 11.66 4.27
CA SER A 60 9.00 11.32 3.06
C SER A 60 9.85 11.19 1.80
N ALA A 61 10.99 11.86 1.76
CA ALA A 61 11.92 11.78 0.64
C ALA A 61 12.46 10.34 0.51
N PRO A 62 12.54 9.80 -0.72
CA PRO A 62 13.21 8.54 -0.93
C PRO A 62 14.73 8.74 -0.73
N ILE A 63 15.33 7.91 0.11
CA ILE A 63 16.75 7.99 0.48
C ILE A 63 17.46 6.64 0.37
N GLY A 64 16.82 5.64 -0.22
CA GLY A 64 17.39 4.33 -0.53
C GLY A 64 17.55 4.08 -2.03
N HIS A 65 18.01 2.86 -2.31
CA HIS A 65 17.91 2.27 -3.64
C HIS A 65 16.47 1.80 -3.91
N LEU A 66 15.84 1.19 -2.90
CA LEU A 66 14.42 0.84 -2.88
C LEU A 66 13.76 1.47 -1.66
N ASP A 67 12.73 2.28 -1.88
CA ASP A 67 11.99 2.97 -0.83
C ASP A 67 10.54 2.44 -0.81
N PHE A 68 10.18 1.75 0.27
CA PHE A 68 8.88 1.10 0.44
C PHE A 68 7.93 2.02 1.23
N TYR A 69 6.73 2.22 0.71
CA TYR A 69 5.67 3.05 1.28
C TYR A 69 4.39 2.22 1.49
N PRO A 70 4.39 1.24 2.43
CA PRO A 70 3.18 0.48 2.76
C PRO A 70 2.03 1.42 3.17
N ASN A 71 0.86 1.20 2.57
CA ASN A 71 -0.34 2.03 2.77
C ASN A 71 -0.09 3.53 2.48
N GLY A 72 0.80 3.82 1.53
CA GLY A 72 1.19 5.19 1.17
C GLY A 72 2.25 5.80 2.09
N GLY A 73 2.69 5.08 3.12
CA GLY A 73 3.79 5.46 4.01
C GLY A 73 3.46 6.49 5.08
N GLN A 74 2.19 6.88 5.21
CA GLN A 74 1.76 7.96 6.12
C GLN A 74 0.89 7.47 7.28
N ASN A 75 -0.18 6.74 6.97
CA ASN A 75 -1.19 6.31 7.94
C ASN A 75 -1.35 4.80 7.87
N GLN A 76 -0.89 4.12 8.92
CA GLN A 76 -0.86 2.67 8.94
C GLN A 76 -2.17 2.11 9.49
N PRO A 77 -2.71 1.04 8.87
CA PRO A 77 -3.88 0.36 9.38
C PRO A 77 -3.71 0.00 10.85
N GLY A 78 -4.75 0.26 11.65
CA GLY A 78 -4.75 0.00 13.08
C GLY A 78 -4.09 1.07 13.94
N CYS A 79 -3.58 2.17 13.38
CA CYS A 79 -2.97 3.25 14.15
C CYS A 79 -3.95 4.38 14.58
N ASN A 80 -5.18 4.40 14.07
CA ASN A 80 -6.19 5.44 14.34
C ASN A 80 -7.06 5.21 15.59
N HIS A 81 -6.55 4.53 16.61
CA HIS A 81 -7.33 4.20 17.80
C HIS A 81 -7.17 5.23 18.93
N GLY A 82 -8.20 5.40 19.75
CA GLY A 82 -8.09 6.22 20.96
C GLY A 82 -7.04 5.67 21.93
N MET A 83 -6.37 6.58 22.66
CA MET A 83 -5.28 6.31 23.61
C MET A 83 -5.52 5.10 24.53
N MET A 84 -6.75 4.91 25.03
CA MET A 84 -7.10 3.79 25.93
C MET A 84 -6.89 2.41 25.30
N LYS A 85 -7.04 2.27 23.97
CA LYS A 85 -6.79 0.99 23.29
C LYS A 85 -5.30 0.63 23.31
N TYR A 86 -4.42 1.62 23.21
CA TYR A 86 -2.97 1.41 23.29
C TYR A 86 -2.51 1.07 24.69
N ILE A 87 -3.02 1.76 25.70
CA ILE A 87 -2.75 1.45 27.12
C ILE A 87 -3.14 0.00 27.42
N ASN A 88 -4.31 -0.44 26.96
CA ASN A 88 -4.75 -1.83 27.14
C ASN A 88 -3.87 -2.84 26.39
N ARG A 89 -3.38 -2.52 25.19
CA ARG A 89 -2.44 -3.37 24.42
C ARG A 89 -1.08 -3.51 25.10
N GLU A 90 -0.67 -2.50 25.86
CA GLU A 90 0.56 -2.51 26.67
C GLU A 90 0.30 -2.98 28.11
N ASN A 91 -0.61 -3.94 28.31
CA ASN A 91 -0.97 -4.52 29.62
C ASN A 91 -1.32 -3.47 30.69
N GLY A 92 -1.94 -2.34 30.28
CA GLY A 92 -2.32 -1.25 31.18
C GLY A 92 -1.23 -0.20 31.42
N SER A 93 -0.06 -0.30 30.78
CA SER A 93 1.02 0.66 30.95
C SER A 93 0.71 2.00 30.27
N PHE A 94 0.51 3.05 31.05
CA PHE A 94 0.26 4.40 30.54
C PHE A 94 1.45 4.93 29.72
N TYR A 95 2.68 4.74 30.20
CA TYR A 95 3.88 5.26 29.52
C TYR A 95 4.14 4.55 28.20
N GLN A 96 4.07 3.22 28.17
CA GLN A 96 4.25 2.45 26.93
C GLN A 96 3.07 2.67 25.98
N GLY A 97 1.84 2.71 26.51
CA GLY A 97 0.64 3.03 25.75
C GLY A 97 0.69 4.41 25.11
N MET A 98 1.22 5.42 25.81
CA MET A 98 1.41 6.78 25.26
C MET A 98 2.48 6.81 24.17
N ARG A 99 3.63 6.14 24.39
CA ARG A 99 4.68 6.04 23.35
C ARG A 99 4.15 5.36 22.09
N ARG A 100 3.42 4.26 22.24
CA ARG A 100 2.83 3.53 21.10
C ARG A 100 1.69 4.30 20.45
N PHE A 101 0.90 5.06 21.22
CA PHE A 101 -0.14 5.93 20.66
C PHE A 101 0.47 7.04 19.80
N LEU A 102 1.52 7.71 20.27
CA LEU A 102 2.16 8.82 19.55
C LEU A 102 3.07 8.38 18.40
N ALA A 103 3.60 7.15 18.45
CA ALA A 103 4.54 6.63 17.47
C ALA A 103 4.02 5.36 16.76
N CYS A 104 2.70 5.12 16.73
CA CYS A 104 2.15 3.87 16.19
C CYS A 104 2.59 3.65 14.74
N ASP A 105 2.35 4.66 13.90
CA ASP A 105 2.76 4.65 12.50
C ASP A 105 4.27 4.45 12.37
N HIS A 106 5.06 5.16 13.17
CA HIS A 106 6.52 5.09 13.15
C HIS A 106 7.07 3.69 13.54
N VAL A 107 6.44 3.05 14.52
CA VAL A 107 6.80 1.71 15.00
C VAL A 107 6.49 0.62 13.96
N ARG A 108 5.57 0.84 13.03
CA ARG A 108 5.18 -0.17 12.03
C ARG A 108 6.33 -0.62 11.14
N ALA A 109 7.30 0.24 10.83
CA ALA A 109 8.40 -0.12 9.96
C ALA A 109 9.18 -1.34 10.49
N HIS A 110 9.50 -1.39 11.78
CA HIS A 110 10.20 -2.54 12.35
C HIS A 110 9.29 -3.74 12.61
N GLU A 111 7.99 -3.53 12.87
CA GLU A 111 7.02 -4.63 12.95
C GLU A 111 6.87 -5.35 11.60
N TYR A 112 6.77 -4.61 10.49
CA TYR A 112 6.74 -5.16 9.14
C TYR A 112 8.04 -5.86 8.78
N PHE A 113 9.19 -5.24 9.10
CA PHE A 113 10.49 -5.87 8.86
C PHE A 113 10.62 -7.19 9.65
N ASN A 114 10.24 -7.20 10.92
CA ASN A 114 10.30 -8.40 11.76
C ASN A 114 9.41 -9.54 11.19
N GLU A 115 8.18 -9.23 10.78
CA GLU A 115 7.30 -10.22 10.15
C GLU A 115 7.87 -10.75 8.83
N SER A 116 8.54 -9.89 8.03
CA SER A 116 9.16 -10.29 6.75
C SER A 116 10.20 -11.40 6.88
N VAL A 117 10.80 -11.58 8.08
CA VAL A 117 11.83 -12.59 8.33
C VAL A 117 11.25 -14.01 8.35
N ASN A 118 10.07 -14.20 8.94
CA ASN A 118 9.52 -15.54 9.24
C ASN A 118 8.14 -15.78 8.62
N THR A 119 7.73 -14.98 7.65
CA THR A 119 6.42 -15.11 6.99
C THR A 119 6.49 -15.93 5.69
N GLN A 120 5.42 -16.67 5.44
CA GLN A 120 5.15 -17.33 4.15
C GLN A 120 4.49 -16.40 3.13
N CYS A 121 4.04 -15.22 3.55
CA CYS A 121 3.45 -14.21 2.69
C CYS A 121 4.52 -13.23 2.23
N ASN A 122 4.57 -12.96 0.93
CA ASN A 122 5.56 -12.06 0.36
C ASN A 122 5.00 -10.64 0.48
N PHE A 123 5.62 -9.77 1.27
CA PHE A 123 5.28 -8.35 1.41
C PHE A 123 5.57 -7.60 0.10
N LEU A 124 4.88 -7.98 -0.96
CA LEU A 124 5.17 -7.58 -2.31
C LEU A 124 4.71 -6.14 -2.51
N ALA A 125 5.63 -5.30 -2.97
CA ALA A 125 5.39 -3.93 -3.32
C ALA A 125 5.73 -3.70 -4.79
N ILE A 126 5.04 -2.74 -5.40
CA ILE A 126 5.16 -2.41 -6.83
C ILE A 126 5.53 -0.94 -7.00
N GLU A 127 6.42 -0.69 -7.94
CA GLU A 127 6.83 0.64 -8.34
C GLU A 127 5.67 1.40 -8.97
N CYS A 128 5.45 2.61 -8.51
CA CYS A 128 4.45 3.50 -9.08
C CYS A 128 4.85 4.96 -8.89
N ASP A 129 4.27 5.85 -9.70
CA ASP A 129 4.58 7.29 -9.65
C ASP A 129 4.01 7.94 -8.38
N SER A 130 2.86 7.46 -7.94
CA SER A 130 2.22 7.87 -6.69
C SER A 130 1.42 6.74 -6.02
N TYR A 131 1.11 6.91 -4.74
CA TYR A 131 0.22 5.99 -4.04
C TYR A 131 -1.20 5.99 -4.63
N GLU A 132 -1.66 7.12 -5.15
CA GLU A 132 -2.98 7.24 -5.78
C GLU A 132 -3.05 6.43 -7.08
N ASP A 133 -2.02 6.50 -7.92
CA ASP A 133 -1.94 5.68 -9.14
C ASP A 133 -1.87 4.19 -8.82
N PHE A 134 -1.15 3.82 -7.74
CA PHE A 134 -1.12 2.45 -7.24
C PHE A 134 -2.51 1.98 -6.81
N ILE A 135 -3.19 2.78 -5.99
CA ILE A 135 -4.53 2.45 -5.48
C ILE A 135 -5.57 2.42 -6.59
N ASN A 136 -5.46 3.28 -7.59
CA ASN A 136 -6.31 3.26 -8.77
C ASN A 136 -5.96 2.13 -9.74
N GLY A 137 -4.91 1.35 -9.49
CA GLY A 137 -4.56 0.15 -10.25
C GLY A 137 -3.88 0.41 -11.59
N GLU A 138 -3.28 1.59 -11.75
CA GLU A 138 -2.46 1.96 -12.90
C GLU A 138 -1.12 1.21 -12.89
N CYS A 139 -0.62 0.86 -11.69
CA CYS A 139 0.54 0.00 -11.49
C CYS A 139 0.12 -1.37 -10.94
N PHE A 140 -0.03 -2.37 -11.81
CA PHE A 140 -0.53 -3.69 -11.40
C PHE A 140 0.16 -4.90 -12.07
N SER A 141 1.33 -4.71 -12.69
CA SER A 141 2.08 -5.82 -13.30
C SER A 141 3.59 -5.65 -13.13
N CYS A 142 4.27 -6.76 -12.82
CA CYS A 142 5.71 -6.76 -12.59
C CYS A 142 6.52 -6.93 -13.87
N LEU A 143 7.70 -6.31 -13.90
CA LEU A 143 8.71 -6.49 -14.93
C LEU A 143 9.15 -7.96 -14.98
N SER A 144 9.01 -8.56 -16.17
CA SER A 144 9.39 -9.94 -16.46
C SER A 144 9.78 -10.10 -17.93
N GLU A 145 10.35 -11.24 -18.31
CA GLU A 145 10.67 -11.53 -19.72
C GLU A 145 9.45 -11.44 -20.64
N THR A 146 8.27 -11.80 -20.12
CA THR A 146 7.00 -11.75 -20.85
C THR A 146 6.28 -10.40 -20.71
N ASN A 147 6.79 -9.49 -19.88
CA ASN A 147 6.22 -8.17 -19.63
C ASN A 147 7.35 -7.14 -19.46
N PRO A 148 8.02 -6.74 -20.56
CA PRO A 148 9.15 -5.81 -20.52
C PRO A 148 8.75 -4.39 -20.09
N ASP A 149 7.48 -4.01 -20.25
CA ASP A 149 6.93 -2.73 -19.80
C ASP A 149 6.41 -2.77 -18.35
N GLY A 150 6.59 -3.91 -17.67
CA GLY A 150 6.17 -4.07 -16.28
C GLY A 150 6.95 -3.19 -15.31
N LYS A 151 6.38 -2.97 -14.13
CA LYS A 151 6.98 -2.17 -13.06
C LYS A 151 7.95 -2.96 -12.20
N ILE A 152 8.89 -2.30 -11.55
CA ILE A 152 9.76 -2.97 -10.57
C ILE A 152 8.89 -3.48 -9.41
N CYS A 153 9.06 -4.75 -9.04
CA CYS A 153 8.38 -5.35 -7.90
C CYS A 153 9.39 -5.94 -6.93
N ALA A 154 9.27 -5.60 -5.66
CA ALA A 154 10.18 -6.09 -4.64
C ALA A 154 9.42 -6.50 -3.38
N GLU A 155 9.87 -7.57 -2.75
CA GLU A 155 9.43 -7.91 -1.41
C GLU A 155 10.05 -6.96 -0.39
N MET A 156 9.20 -6.24 0.34
CA MET A 156 9.59 -5.38 1.44
C MET A 156 10.19 -6.22 2.59
N GLY A 157 11.24 -5.69 3.22
CA GLY A 157 11.90 -6.32 4.36
C GLY A 157 13.09 -7.19 3.98
N ILE A 158 13.28 -8.33 4.66
CA ILE A 158 14.57 -9.06 4.61
C ILE A 158 14.95 -9.55 3.20
N ARG A 159 13.97 -9.83 2.33
CA ARG A 159 14.20 -10.41 0.99
C ARG A 159 14.40 -9.36 -0.13
N SER A 160 14.31 -8.07 0.19
CA SER A 160 14.43 -6.95 -0.77
C SER A 160 15.75 -6.96 -1.57
N LEU A 161 16.86 -7.36 -0.94
CA LEU A 161 18.18 -7.48 -1.60
C LEU A 161 18.18 -8.41 -2.81
N GLY A 162 17.40 -9.50 -2.77
CA GLY A 162 17.29 -10.42 -3.90
C GLY A 162 16.67 -9.74 -5.13
N HIS A 163 15.64 -8.92 -4.91
CA HIS A 163 15.01 -8.13 -5.96
C HIS A 163 15.94 -7.04 -6.48
N TRP A 164 16.64 -6.33 -5.58
CA TRP A 164 17.62 -5.33 -6.01
C TRP A 164 18.70 -5.92 -6.93
N ARG A 165 19.26 -7.09 -6.57
CA ARG A 165 20.25 -7.77 -7.42
C ARG A 165 19.71 -8.13 -8.81
N LYS A 166 18.41 -8.41 -8.93
CA LYS A 166 17.74 -8.68 -10.21
C LYS A 166 17.57 -7.40 -11.03
N TYR A 167 17.15 -6.29 -10.41
CA TYR A 167 16.78 -5.06 -11.12
C TYR A 167 17.92 -4.07 -11.32
N ALA A 168 18.92 -4.04 -10.45
CA ALA A 168 20.02 -3.08 -10.50
C ALA A 168 20.75 -3.05 -11.86
N PRO A 169 21.07 -4.19 -12.52
CA PRO A 169 21.69 -4.15 -13.85
C PRO A 169 20.79 -3.54 -14.92
N ILE A 170 19.48 -3.77 -14.83
CA ILE A 170 18.48 -3.26 -15.77
C ILE A 170 18.36 -1.74 -15.63
N ILE A 171 18.22 -1.26 -14.38
CA ILE A 171 18.13 0.16 -14.07
C ILE A 171 19.40 0.89 -14.50
N ALA A 172 20.57 0.32 -14.21
CA ALA A 172 21.86 0.91 -14.61
C ALA A 172 21.99 1.04 -16.13
N SER A 173 21.46 0.10 -16.91
CA SER A 173 21.46 0.15 -18.37
C SER A 173 20.50 1.18 -18.97
N ALA A 174 19.45 1.55 -18.24
CA ALA A 174 18.44 2.51 -18.67
C ALA A 174 18.74 3.96 -18.21
N SER A 175 19.69 4.13 -17.30
CA SER A 175 20.03 5.43 -16.69
C SER A 175 21.13 6.15 -17.49
N ASP A 176 20.74 7.05 -18.39
CA ASP A 176 21.66 7.86 -19.21
C ASP A 176 22.55 8.83 -18.41
N SER A 177 22.12 9.25 -17.20
CA SER A 177 22.80 10.27 -16.38
C SER A 177 23.78 9.70 -15.34
N GLY A 178 23.91 8.37 -15.27
CA GLY A 178 24.67 7.69 -14.19
C GLY A 178 24.09 7.88 -12.77
N THR A 179 22.93 8.54 -12.64
CA THR A 179 22.23 8.75 -11.37
C THR A 179 21.06 7.77 -11.30
N LEU A 180 21.10 6.84 -10.35
CA LEU A 180 20.01 5.87 -10.19
C LEU A 180 18.72 6.59 -9.78
N PRO A 181 17.58 6.31 -10.44
CA PRO A 181 16.30 6.86 -10.03
C PRO A 181 15.93 6.35 -8.65
N HIS A 182 15.28 7.21 -7.86
CA HIS A 182 14.68 6.81 -6.59
C HIS A 182 13.42 5.98 -6.84
N ILE A 183 13.45 4.70 -6.48
CA ILE A 183 12.36 3.77 -6.76
C ILE A 183 11.40 3.72 -5.57
N ARG A 184 10.19 4.25 -5.77
CA ARG A 184 9.11 4.22 -4.78
C ARG A 184 8.22 3.01 -4.99
N LEU A 185 8.12 2.16 -3.99
CA LEU A 185 7.38 0.90 -4.02
C LEU A 185 6.19 0.95 -3.05
N TYR A 186 4.98 0.71 -3.55
CA TYR A 186 3.76 0.74 -2.76
C TYR A 186 3.20 -0.66 -2.52
N SER A 187 2.61 -0.86 -1.33
CA SER A 187 1.94 -2.11 -0.94
C SER A 187 0.79 -1.81 0.03
N LEU A 188 0.00 -2.83 0.36
CA LEU A 188 -1.06 -2.76 1.36
C LEU A 188 -0.80 -3.76 2.48
N THR A 189 -1.09 -3.38 3.72
CA THR A 189 -0.97 -4.26 4.90
C THR A 189 -2.26 -4.31 5.72
N ASN A 190 -2.39 -5.33 6.57
CA ASN A 190 -3.47 -5.41 7.54
C ASN A 190 -3.21 -4.51 8.76
N ALA A 191 -4.26 -4.28 9.54
CA ALA A 191 -4.18 -3.54 10.80
C ALA A 191 -3.50 -4.31 11.95
N ASP A 192 -3.45 -5.63 11.88
CA ASP A 192 -2.88 -6.50 12.91
C ASP A 192 -2.12 -7.64 12.25
N SER A 193 -1.15 -8.24 12.95
CA SER A 193 -0.36 -9.36 12.43
C SER A 193 -1.25 -10.59 12.22
N PRO A 194 -1.09 -11.35 11.10
CA PRO A 194 -0.14 -11.12 10.01
C PRO A 194 -0.49 -9.87 9.17
N PHE A 195 0.49 -8.97 9.06
CA PHE A 195 0.37 -7.70 8.33
C PHE A 195 0.38 -7.90 6.83
N CYS A 196 1.08 -8.92 6.35
CA CYS A 196 1.20 -9.17 4.92
C CYS A 196 -0.16 -9.43 4.26
N THR A 197 -0.37 -8.87 3.07
CA THR A 197 -1.56 -9.09 2.24
C THR A 197 -1.18 -9.47 0.82
N TYR A 198 -2.11 -10.13 0.14
CA TYR A 198 -2.04 -10.38 -1.29
C TYR A 198 -2.85 -9.29 -1.99
N LEU A 199 -2.27 -8.71 -3.03
CA LEU A 199 -2.88 -7.62 -3.79
C LEU A 199 -3.85 -8.18 -4.83
N TYR A 200 -5.01 -7.55 -4.92
CA TYR A 200 -6.03 -7.80 -5.93
C TYR A 200 -6.45 -6.46 -6.54
N ARG A 201 -6.89 -6.48 -7.79
CA ARG A 201 -7.49 -5.33 -8.48
C ARG A 201 -8.94 -5.62 -8.80
N ALA A 202 -9.83 -4.76 -8.34
CA ALA A 202 -11.24 -4.79 -8.71
C ALA A 202 -11.52 -3.72 -9.77
N THR A 203 -12.21 -4.11 -10.84
CA THR A 203 -12.80 -3.18 -11.82
C THR A 203 -14.31 -3.37 -11.83
N LEU A 204 -15.03 -2.37 -11.31
CA LEU A 204 -16.48 -2.32 -11.27
C LEU A 204 -17.00 -1.51 -12.46
N ASN A 205 -17.73 -2.17 -13.35
CA ASN A 205 -18.39 -1.56 -14.49
C ASN A 205 -19.88 -1.41 -14.18
N LEU A 206 -20.37 -0.17 -14.11
CA LEU A 206 -21.79 0.10 -13.94
C LEU A 206 -22.49 0.11 -15.29
N ALA A 207 -23.70 -0.43 -15.33
CA ALA A 207 -24.40 -0.65 -16.57
C ALA A 207 -24.69 0.67 -17.30
N ASN A 208 -24.51 0.66 -18.62
CA ASN A 208 -24.88 1.77 -19.50
C ASN A 208 -26.22 1.52 -20.22
N SER A 209 -27.02 0.56 -19.73
CA SER A 209 -28.32 0.20 -20.28
C SER A 209 -29.32 1.34 -20.13
N GLN A 210 -30.38 1.34 -20.96
CA GLN A 210 -31.42 2.36 -20.89
C GLN A 210 -32.07 2.40 -19.50
N ALA A 211 -32.39 1.23 -18.92
CA ALA A 211 -32.91 1.14 -17.55
C ALA A 211 -31.97 1.77 -16.51
N SER A 212 -30.65 1.60 -16.65
CA SER A 212 -29.69 2.23 -15.74
C SER A 212 -29.62 3.74 -15.92
N LYS A 213 -29.80 4.27 -17.14
CA LYS A 213 -29.80 5.71 -17.42
C LYS A 213 -31.09 6.36 -16.95
N ASP A 214 -32.22 5.72 -17.22
CA ASP A 214 -33.55 6.15 -16.80
C ASP A 214 -33.67 6.16 -15.28
N HIS A 215 -33.11 5.14 -14.63
CA HIS A 215 -32.87 5.19 -13.20
C HIS A 215 -31.89 6.31 -12.93
N GLY A 216 -30.60 6.23 -13.25
CA GLY A 216 -29.62 7.27 -12.91
C GLY A 216 -28.65 6.80 -11.85
N GLY A 217 -27.84 7.73 -11.32
CA GLY A 217 -26.80 7.40 -10.35
C GLY A 217 -27.30 7.27 -8.92
N GLU A 218 -26.56 6.55 -8.10
CA GLU A 218 -26.86 6.33 -6.68
C GLU A 218 -25.63 6.57 -5.80
N VAL A 219 -25.87 6.97 -4.56
CA VAL A 219 -24.81 7.12 -3.55
C VAL A 219 -24.73 5.86 -2.70
N GLY A 220 -23.52 5.35 -2.52
CA GLY A 220 -23.27 4.24 -1.60
C GLY A 220 -21.82 3.81 -1.70
N HIS A 221 -21.50 2.65 -1.15
CA HIS A 221 -20.18 2.01 -1.22
C HIS A 221 -20.35 0.54 -1.58
N PHE A 222 -19.29 -0.07 -2.10
CA PHE A 222 -19.30 -1.47 -2.50
C PHE A 222 -18.34 -2.30 -1.67
N LEU A 223 -18.89 -3.36 -1.08
CA LEU A 223 -18.12 -4.38 -0.41
C LEU A 223 -17.94 -5.61 -1.28
N VAL A 224 -16.74 -6.18 -1.23
CA VAL A 224 -16.33 -7.34 -2.00
C VAL A 224 -15.89 -8.44 -1.04
N GLN A 225 -16.35 -9.66 -1.28
CA GLN A 225 -15.84 -10.85 -0.63
C GLN A 225 -15.41 -11.86 -1.68
N LEU A 226 -14.15 -12.30 -1.58
CA LEU A 226 -13.55 -13.27 -2.49
C LEU A 226 -13.77 -14.68 -1.97
N GLU A 227 -14.18 -15.59 -2.85
CA GLU A 227 -14.31 -17.01 -2.56
C GLU A 227 -13.46 -17.80 -3.57
N GLY A 228 -12.40 -18.43 -3.08
CA GLY A 228 -11.44 -19.13 -3.92
C GLY A 228 -11.28 -20.61 -3.56
N THR A 229 -10.27 -21.26 -4.15
CA THR A 229 -9.98 -22.67 -3.91
C THR A 229 -9.55 -22.98 -2.48
N ASN A 230 -8.84 -22.05 -1.84
CA ASN A 230 -8.20 -22.30 -0.56
C ASN A 230 -9.09 -21.88 0.61
N THR A 231 -9.73 -20.71 0.48
CA THR A 231 -10.52 -20.09 1.55
C THR A 231 -11.40 -18.96 1.01
N LYS A 232 -12.19 -18.37 1.90
CA LYS A 232 -13.06 -17.22 1.66
C LYS A 232 -12.56 -16.02 2.48
N SER A 233 -12.49 -14.85 1.85
CA SER A 233 -12.08 -13.63 2.55
C SER A 233 -13.16 -13.11 3.49
N LYS A 234 -12.81 -12.16 4.35
CA LYS A 234 -13.80 -11.28 4.98
C LYS A 234 -14.45 -10.38 3.92
N LEU A 235 -15.58 -9.76 4.29
CA LEU A 235 -16.19 -8.71 3.48
C LEU A 235 -15.33 -7.43 3.59
N LEU A 236 -14.85 -6.93 2.46
CA LEU A 236 -13.92 -5.80 2.37
C LEU A 236 -14.63 -4.61 1.73
N ASN A 237 -14.54 -3.43 2.36
CA ASN A 237 -15.00 -2.20 1.71
C ASN A 237 -13.96 -1.80 0.66
N VAL A 238 -14.23 -2.05 -0.62
CA VAL A 238 -13.27 -1.85 -1.72
C VAL A 238 -13.50 -0.53 -2.42
N PHE A 239 -14.75 -0.18 -2.68
CA PHE A 239 -15.09 1.11 -3.29
C PHE A 239 -15.82 1.96 -2.27
N GLU A 240 -15.22 3.10 -1.94
CA GLU A 240 -15.66 4.03 -0.90
C GLU A 240 -17.01 4.68 -1.20
N GLU A 241 -17.59 5.34 -0.20
CA GLU A 241 -18.89 5.98 -0.35
C GLU A 241 -18.80 7.18 -1.29
N GLN A 242 -19.49 7.11 -2.42
CA GLN A 242 -19.53 8.19 -3.42
C GLN A 242 -20.77 8.05 -4.31
N HIS A 243 -20.95 9.04 -5.20
CA HIS A 243 -22.00 9.01 -6.21
C HIS A 243 -21.54 8.24 -7.47
N TYR A 244 -22.19 7.12 -7.71
CA TYR A 244 -21.94 6.20 -8.81
C TYR A 244 -22.86 6.47 -10.00
N LYS A 245 -22.29 6.82 -11.16
CA LYS A 245 -23.05 7.17 -12.37
C LYS A 245 -23.25 5.97 -13.30
N PRO A 246 -24.38 5.89 -14.04
CA PRO A 246 -24.56 4.89 -15.10
C PRO A 246 -23.40 4.92 -16.11
N GLY A 247 -22.94 3.75 -16.53
CA GLY A 247 -21.83 3.59 -17.48
C GLY A 247 -20.44 3.97 -16.93
N SER A 248 -20.31 4.35 -15.66
CA SER A 248 -18.99 4.66 -15.08
C SER A 248 -18.22 3.39 -14.72
N VAL A 249 -16.90 3.49 -14.81
CA VAL A 249 -15.94 2.43 -14.50
C VAL A 249 -15.11 2.87 -13.31
N HIS A 250 -15.01 2.00 -12.30
CA HIS A 250 -14.25 2.26 -11.08
C HIS A 250 -13.23 1.16 -10.88
N ARG A 251 -11.98 1.53 -10.64
CA ARG A 251 -10.89 0.59 -10.43
C ARG A 251 -10.25 0.84 -9.07
N LYS A 252 -9.96 -0.23 -8.32
CA LYS A 252 -9.28 -0.13 -7.04
C LYS A 252 -8.40 -1.34 -6.77
N VAL A 253 -7.20 -1.11 -6.25
CA VAL A 253 -6.34 -2.12 -5.67
C VAL A 253 -6.67 -2.27 -4.19
N PHE A 254 -6.76 -3.51 -3.72
CA PHE A 254 -7.03 -3.82 -2.33
C PHE A 254 -6.23 -5.05 -1.86
N GLY A 255 -5.90 -5.09 -0.58
CA GLY A 255 -5.22 -6.20 0.07
C GLY A 255 -6.21 -7.19 0.68
N SER A 256 -5.96 -8.49 0.51
CA SER A 256 -6.74 -9.55 1.15
C SER A 256 -5.86 -10.77 1.45
N ILE A 257 -6.45 -11.80 2.06
CA ILE A 257 -5.81 -13.11 2.23
C ILE A 257 -5.64 -13.81 0.88
N ASN A 258 -4.74 -14.79 0.78
CA ASN A 258 -4.62 -15.63 -0.39
C ASN A 258 -5.80 -16.63 -0.46
N VAL A 259 -6.77 -16.35 -1.33
CA VAL A 259 -7.91 -17.25 -1.55
C VAL A 259 -7.60 -18.38 -2.55
N GLY A 260 -6.40 -18.38 -3.15
CA GLY A 260 -6.04 -19.25 -4.25
C GLY A 260 -6.70 -18.80 -5.56
N ILE A 261 -7.11 -19.76 -6.39
CA ILE A 261 -7.85 -19.44 -7.63
C ILE A 261 -9.25 -18.97 -7.25
N ILE A 262 -9.61 -17.74 -7.65
CA ILE A 262 -10.94 -17.16 -7.39
C ILE A 262 -12.00 -17.95 -8.15
N LYS A 263 -13.03 -18.42 -7.45
CA LYS A 263 -14.16 -19.17 -8.02
C LYS A 263 -15.40 -18.30 -8.16
N SER A 264 -15.65 -17.46 -7.17
CA SER A 264 -16.79 -16.55 -7.15
C SER A 264 -16.48 -15.32 -6.29
N VAL A 265 -17.30 -14.29 -6.48
CA VAL A 265 -17.18 -13.01 -5.77
C VAL A 265 -18.57 -12.60 -5.31
N LEU A 266 -18.72 -12.29 -4.03
CA LEU A 266 -19.92 -11.63 -3.51
C LEU A 266 -19.68 -10.12 -3.54
N LEU A 267 -20.55 -9.43 -4.28
CA LEU A 267 -20.61 -7.97 -4.34
C LEU A 267 -21.84 -7.51 -3.55
N LEU A 268 -21.63 -6.64 -2.57
CA LEU A 268 -22.69 -5.99 -1.81
C LEU A 268 -22.59 -4.49 -2.00
N TRP A 269 -23.73 -3.85 -2.25
CA TRP A 269 -23.84 -2.40 -2.31
C TRP A 269 -24.69 -1.93 -1.14
N ASN A 270 -24.17 -0.97 -0.38
CA ASN A 270 -24.84 -0.37 0.77
C ASN A 270 -24.76 1.16 0.66
N HIS A 271 -25.67 1.87 1.31
CA HIS A 271 -25.63 3.32 1.45
C HIS A 271 -25.78 3.71 2.92
N SER A 272 -25.02 4.72 3.37
CA SER A 272 -25.03 5.15 4.78
C SER A 272 -26.07 6.25 5.05
N THR A 273 -26.56 6.93 4.02
CA THR A 273 -27.58 7.98 4.15
C THR A 273 -28.98 7.37 4.18
N THR A 274 -29.74 7.68 5.23
CA THR A 274 -31.16 7.28 5.40
C THR A 274 -32.10 8.05 4.47
N MET A 275 -31.65 9.17 3.90
CA MET A 275 -32.37 9.96 2.91
C MET A 275 -31.47 10.25 1.72
N ASN A 276 -31.90 9.81 0.53
CA ASN A 276 -31.26 10.13 -0.73
C ASN A 276 -31.71 11.53 -1.20
N ILE A 277 -31.31 12.57 -0.45
CA ILE A 277 -31.70 13.98 -0.68
C ILE A 277 -31.17 14.50 -2.03
N LEU A 278 -30.21 13.80 -2.65
CA LEU A 278 -29.67 14.15 -3.96
C LEU A 278 -30.52 13.62 -5.12
N THR A 279 -31.27 12.52 -4.96
CA THR A 279 -32.11 11.97 -6.04
C THR A 279 -33.59 12.30 -5.91
N TRP A 280 -34.09 12.67 -4.70
CA TRP A 280 -35.51 12.99 -4.43
C TRP A 280 -36.50 11.90 -4.93
N ARG A 281 -36.10 10.63 -4.86
CA ARG A 281 -36.93 9.50 -5.34
C ARG A 281 -37.66 8.79 -4.20
N PHE A 282 -38.91 8.42 -4.49
CA PHE A 282 -39.74 7.57 -3.63
C PHE A 282 -39.62 6.07 -3.97
N GLU A 283 -38.84 5.73 -4.99
CA GLU A 283 -38.53 4.35 -5.36
C GLU A 283 -37.36 3.80 -4.54
N ALA A 284 -37.33 2.49 -4.34
CA ALA A 284 -36.19 1.83 -3.70
C ALA A 284 -34.91 2.10 -4.50
N PRO A 285 -33.77 2.41 -3.85
CA PRO A 285 -32.57 2.73 -4.60
C PRO A 285 -32.01 1.46 -5.26
N VAL A 286 -31.73 1.56 -6.55
CA VAL A 286 -31.25 0.45 -7.38
C VAL A 286 -29.97 0.88 -8.09
N ILE A 287 -28.94 0.06 -7.99
CA ILE A 287 -27.70 0.23 -8.76
C ILE A 287 -27.57 -0.91 -9.78
N TYR A 288 -27.35 -0.56 -11.04
CA TYR A 288 -27.19 -1.53 -12.12
C TYR A 288 -25.71 -1.78 -12.35
N VAL A 289 -25.26 -3.00 -12.07
CA VAL A 289 -23.88 -3.44 -12.29
C VAL A 289 -23.84 -4.29 -13.57
N GLU A 290 -22.95 -3.95 -14.49
CA GLU A 290 -22.71 -4.74 -15.71
C GLU A 290 -21.73 -5.88 -15.43
N SER A 291 -20.62 -5.57 -14.77
CA SER A 291 -19.65 -6.58 -14.38
C SER A 291 -18.75 -6.11 -13.23
N LEU A 292 -18.24 -7.09 -12.48
CA LEU A 292 -17.14 -6.91 -11.55
C LEU A 292 -16.02 -7.87 -11.97
N ILE A 293 -14.87 -7.31 -12.34
CA ILE A 293 -13.69 -8.07 -12.71
C ILE A 293 -12.70 -8.01 -11.55
N ILE A 294 -12.28 -9.17 -11.05
CA ILE A 294 -11.22 -9.27 -10.02
C ILE A 294 -9.99 -9.92 -10.65
N GLU A 295 -8.86 -9.24 -10.53
CA GLU A 295 -7.56 -9.73 -10.99
C GLU A 295 -6.63 -9.95 -9.79
N THR A 296 -5.95 -11.09 -9.77
CA THR A 296 -4.89 -11.37 -8.81
C THR A 296 -3.61 -10.68 -9.25
N PHE A 297 -2.90 -10.05 -8.31
CA PHE A 297 -1.57 -9.54 -8.61
C PHE A 297 -0.57 -10.70 -8.74
N ASN A 298 -0.24 -11.06 -9.98
CA ASN A 298 0.74 -12.09 -10.24
C ASN A 298 2.13 -11.45 -10.30
N GLY A 299 2.91 -11.64 -9.23
CA GLY A 299 4.32 -11.22 -9.12
C GLY A 299 5.29 -11.98 -10.04
N GLY A 300 4.82 -12.47 -11.20
CA GLY A 300 5.62 -13.25 -12.14
C GLY A 300 5.79 -14.73 -11.78
N GLN A 301 4.96 -15.30 -10.90
CA GLN A 301 4.87 -16.76 -10.75
C GLN A 301 3.61 -17.29 -11.41
N LYS A 302 3.80 -18.28 -12.30
CA LYS A 302 2.75 -19.11 -12.88
C LYS A 302 2.11 -20.00 -11.81
#